data_AF-A0A952H8S5-F1
#
_entry.id   AF-A0A952H8S5-F1
#
_cell.length_a   1.000
_cell.length_b   1.000
_cell.length_c   1.000
_cell.angle_alpha   90.00
_cell.angle_beta   90.00
_cell.angle_gamma   90.00
#
_symmetry.space_group_name_H-M   'P 1'
#
loop_
_entity.id
_entity.type
_entity.pdbx_description
1 polymer ?
#
loop_
_entity_poly.entity_id
_entity_poly.type
_entity_poly.pdbx_seq_one_letter_code
_entity_poly.pdbx_strand_id
1 'polypeptide(L)'
;MLRYDDELPHRPRRVVVAGVAGSGKTTLAARIAVITGGPHTEIDGLFHGPNWQPRPEFVDDVLAFTSAPEWTTEWQYRSARDVLAERADLLVWLDLPYARVTFPRVLRRTLSRRLHRTRLWNGNQEPPLRTFFTDPEHIVRWSIASRRLYP
;
A
#
# COMPACT_ATOMS: atom_id res chain seq x y z
N MET A 1 -1.61 1.01 21.47
CA MET A 1 -1.07 1.30 20.12
C MET A 1 0.28 1.94 20.34
N LEU A 2 1.33 1.41 19.71
CA LEU A 2 2.68 1.96 19.83
C LEU A 2 2.79 3.23 18.98
N ARG A 3 3.55 4.21 19.47
CA ARG A 3 3.97 5.42 18.78
C ARG A 3 5.34 5.21 18.15
N TYR A 4 5.78 6.18 17.36
CA TYR A 4 7.02 6.09 16.60
C TYR A 4 8.29 6.07 17.48
N ASP A 5 8.16 6.50 18.73
CA ASP A 5 9.20 6.60 19.75
C ASP A 5 9.18 5.45 20.78
N ASP A 6 8.19 4.55 20.70
CA ASP A 6 8.13 3.38 21.57
C ASP A 6 9.13 2.30 21.12
N GLU A 7 9.76 1.64 22.09
CA GLU A 7 10.61 0.48 21.82
C GLU A 7 9.78 -0.73 21.38
N LEU A 8 10.26 -1.45 20.37
CA LEU A 8 9.64 -2.70 19.95
C LEU A 8 10.16 -3.86 20.81
N PRO A 9 9.29 -4.79 21.24
CA PRO A 9 9.68 -5.92 22.10
C PRO A 9 10.66 -6.89 21.41
N HIS A 10 10.68 -6.88 20.08
CA HIS A 10 11.58 -7.66 19.25
C HIS A 10 11.71 -7.00 17.88
N ARG A 11 12.81 -7.31 17.17
CA ARG A 11 13.00 -6.84 15.80
C ARG A 11 11.96 -7.49 14.87
N PRO A 12 11.06 -6.73 14.23
CA PRO A 12 10.02 -7.29 13.39
C PRO A 12 10.63 -7.82 12.08
N ARG A 13 10.11 -8.94 11.60
CA ARG A 13 10.59 -9.61 10.38
C ARG A 13 9.54 -9.59 9.27
N ARG A 14 8.27 -9.58 9.65
CA ARG A 14 7.10 -9.57 8.76
C ARG A 14 6.29 -8.31 9.02
N VAL A 15 6.45 -7.31 8.15
CA VAL A 15 5.90 -5.97 8.37
C VAL A 15 4.87 -5.61 7.31
N VAL A 16 3.75 -5.07 7.78
CA VAL A 16 2.69 -4.51 6.95
C VAL A 16 2.67 -3.00 7.11
N VAL A 17 2.58 -2.27 6.00
CA VAL A 17 2.44 -0.81 6.01
C VAL A 17 1.06 -0.39 5.52
N ALA A 18 0.28 0.21 6.40
CA ALA A 18 -1.03 0.76 6.10
C ALA A 18 -0.96 2.28 5.99
N GLY A 19 -1.88 2.86 5.21
CA GLY A 19 -2.00 4.29 5.06
C GLY A 19 -2.86 4.66 3.86
N VAL A 20 -3.36 5.89 3.87
CA VAL A 20 -4.15 6.43 2.75
C VAL A 20 -3.35 6.45 1.45
N ALA A 21 -4.02 6.32 0.31
CA ALA A 21 -3.37 6.41 -1.00
C ALA A 21 -2.54 7.69 -1.11
N GLY A 22 -1.29 7.57 -1.55
CA GLY A 22 -0.39 8.72 -1.71
C GLY A 22 0.28 9.24 -0.44
N SER A 23 0.06 8.62 0.71
CA SER A 23 0.76 8.94 1.97
C SER A 23 2.27 8.67 1.90
N GLY A 24 2.69 7.77 1.00
CA GLY A 24 4.07 7.29 0.90
C GLY A 24 4.27 5.88 1.45
N LYS A 25 3.19 5.11 1.67
CA LYS A 25 3.21 3.72 2.15
C LYS A 25 4.25 2.83 1.45
N THR A 26 4.31 2.85 0.11
CA THR A 26 5.30 2.07 -0.67
C THR A 26 6.74 2.50 -0.38
N THR A 27 6.98 3.81 -0.25
CA THR A 27 8.32 4.34 0.09
C THR A 27 8.71 3.97 1.52
N LEU A 28 7.76 4.01 2.45
CA LEU A 28 7.98 3.59 3.83
C LEU A 28 8.24 2.09 3.91
N ALA A 29 7.46 1.26 3.21
CA ALA A 29 7.63 -0.18 3.13
C ALA A 29 9.02 -0.57 2.58
N ALA A 30 9.46 0.05 1.48
CA ALA A 30 10.79 -0.17 0.94
C ALA A 30 11.91 0.18 1.94
N ARG A 31 11.76 1.29 2.68
CA ARG A 31 12.74 1.68 3.72
C ARG A 31 12.74 0.72 4.91
N ILE A 32 11.57 0.29 5.35
CA ILE A 32 11.44 -0.70 6.43
C ILE A 32 12.12 -2.00 6.02
N ALA A 33 11.89 -2.49 4.80
CA ALA A 33 12.52 -3.71 4.29
C ALA A 33 14.06 -3.65 4.35
N VAL A 34 14.65 -2.51 3.97
CA VAL A 34 16.10 -2.28 4.10
C VAL A 34 16.55 -2.34 5.57
N ILE A 35 15.80 -1.74 6.49
CA ILE A 35 16.12 -1.70 7.91
C ILE A 35 15.97 -3.07 8.57
N THR A 36 14.95 -3.84 8.20
CA THR A 36 14.66 -5.18 8.76
C THR A 36 15.48 -6.28 8.09
N GLY A 37 16.01 -6.04 6.88
CA GLY A 37 16.82 -6.98 6.11
C GLY A 37 16.01 -7.96 5.26
N GLY A 38 14.69 -7.76 5.14
CA GLY A 38 13.80 -8.62 4.37
C GLY A 38 13.43 -8.04 2.99
N PRO A 39 12.82 -8.83 2.09
CA PRO A 39 12.33 -8.35 0.81
C PRO A 39 11.11 -7.42 0.96
N HIS A 40 11.02 -6.40 0.12
CA HIS A 40 9.80 -5.62 -0.08
C HIS A 40 9.03 -6.18 -1.27
N THR A 41 7.80 -6.64 -1.02
CA THR A 41 6.87 -7.08 -2.05
C THR A 41 5.79 -6.02 -2.23
N GLU A 42 5.79 -5.33 -3.37
CA GLU A 42 4.74 -4.37 -3.73
C GLU A 42 3.47 -5.12 -4.14
N ILE A 43 2.47 -5.11 -3.25
CA ILE A 43 1.26 -5.93 -3.42
C ILE A 43 0.42 -5.53 -4.65
N ASP A 44 0.51 -4.27 -5.08
CA ASP A 44 -0.14 -3.78 -6.30
C ASP A 44 0.43 -4.47 -7.55
N GLY A 45 1.73 -4.79 -7.54
CA GLY A 45 2.41 -5.51 -8.63
C GLY A 45 1.99 -6.98 -8.72
N LEU A 46 1.56 -7.59 -7.60
CA LEU A 46 0.99 -8.94 -7.59
C LEU A 46 -0.46 -8.95 -8.07
N PHE A 47 -1.24 -7.91 -7.75
CA PHE A 47 -2.66 -7.86 -8.04
C PHE A 47 -2.95 -7.57 -9.52
N HIS A 48 -2.23 -6.62 -10.13
CA HIS A 48 -2.57 -6.14 -11.47
C HIS A 48 -1.88 -6.92 -12.60
N GLY A 49 -2.70 -7.58 -13.42
CA GLY A 49 -2.31 -8.24 -14.67
C GLY A 49 -2.40 -7.31 -15.89
N PRO A 50 -2.35 -7.88 -17.10
CA PRO A 50 -2.60 -7.12 -18.33
C PRO A 50 -3.95 -6.38 -18.27
N ASN A 51 -3.99 -5.15 -18.79
CA ASN A 51 -5.20 -4.31 -18.76
C ASN A 51 -5.76 -4.04 -17.36
N TRP A 52 -4.93 -4.11 -16.31
CA TRP A 52 -5.30 -3.80 -14.92
C TRP A 52 -6.31 -4.76 -14.31
N GLN A 53 -6.50 -5.89 -14.95
CA GLN A 53 -7.37 -6.93 -14.44
C GLN A 53 -6.70 -7.63 -13.24
N PRO A 54 -7.48 -7.95 -12.19
CA PRO A 54 -6.99 -8.77 -11.09
C PRO A 54 -6.40 -10.09 -11.63
N ARG A 55 -5.21 -10.46 -11.16
CA ARG A 55 -4.60 -11.75 -11.48
C ARG A 55 -5.30 -12.87 -10.68
N PRO A 56 -5.70 -13.98 -11.31
CA PRO A 56 -6.28 -15.10 -10.59
C PRO A 56 -5.29 -15.71 -9.59
N GLU A 57 -3.98 -15.62 -9.85
CA GLU A 57 -2.93 -16.12 -8.95
C GLU A 57 -2.65 -15.19 -7.75
N PHE A 58 -3.33 -14.04 -7.62
CA PHE A 58 -3.00 -13.02 -6.61
C PHE A 58 -2.97 -13.58 -5.18
N VAL A 59 -3.98 -14.37 -4.80
CA VAL A 59 -4.06 -14.92 -3.44
C VAL A 59 -2.96 -15.96 -3.21
N ASP A 60 -2.67 -16.78 -4.21
CA ASP A 60 -1.61 -17.79 -4.14
C ASP A 60 -0.22 -17.13 -4.06
N ASP A 61 0.02 -16.07 -4.83
CA ASP A 61 1.23 -15.25 -4.75
C ASP A 61 1.39 -14.65 -3.34
N VAL A 62 0.29 -14.13 -2.76
CA VAL A 62 0.28 -13.61 -1.38
C VAL A 62 0.63 -14.72 -0.38
N LEU A 63 0.00 -15.89 -0.49
CA LEU A 63 0.29 -17.04 0.37
C LEU A 63 1.76 -17.49 0.24
N ALA A 64 2.29 -17.49 -0.98
CA ALA A 64 3.65 -17.89 -1.27
C ALA A 64 4.67 -16.93 -0.64
N PHE A 65 4.60 -15.62 -0.91
CA PHE A 65 5.61 -14.71 -0.34
C PHE A 65 5.48 -14.58 1.17
N THR A 66 4.25 -14.61 1.71
CA THR A 66 4.06 -14.47 3.16
C THR A 66 4.48 -15.71 3.95
N SER A 67 4.76 -16.83 3.27
CA SER A 67 5.34 -18.03 3.90
C SER A 67 6.82 -17.87 4.23
N ALA A 68 7.50 -16.88 3.63
CA ALA A 68 8.87 -16.55 3.95
C ALA A 68 9.01 -16.05 5.40
N PRO A 69 10.15 -16.30 6.06
CA PRO A 69 10.37 -15.85 7.43
C PRO A 69 10.48 -14.32 7.56
N GLU A 70 10.75 -13.62 6.45
CA GLU A 70 10.95 -12.18 6.40
C GLU A 70 10.28 -11.60 5.15
N TRP A 71 9.52 -10.52 5.32
CA TRP A 71 8.92 -9.78 4.22
C TRP A 71 8.37 -8.43 4.70
N THR A 72 8.24 -7.48 3.80
CA THR A 72 7.53 -6.22 4.02
C THR A 72 6.58 -5.96 2.86
N THR A 73 5.35 -5.53 3.13
CA THR A 73 4.34 -5.25 2.09
C THR A 73 3.33 -4.21 2.55
N GLU A 74 2.47 -3.75 1.65
CA GLU A 74 1.40 -2.79 1.95
C GLU A 74 0.09 -3.47 2.37
N TRP A 75 -0.64 -2.85 3.30
CA TRP A 75 -1.97 -3.29 3.72
C TRP A 75 -3.04 -2.96 2.68
N GLN A 76 -3.18 -3.78 1.65
CA GLN A 76 -4.14 -3.59 0.55
C GLN A 76 -4.93 -4.86 0.25
N TYR A 77 -6.02 -4.69 -0.51
CA TYR A 77 -6.94 -5.74 -0.99
C TYR A 77 -7.58 -6.61 0.09
N ARG A 78 -8.91 -6.62 0.16
CA ARG A 78 -9.63 -7.39 1.18
C ARG A 78 -9.28 -8.88 1.16
N SER A 79 -9.03 -9.45 -0.01
CA SER A 79 -8.64 -10.86 -0.19
C SER A 79 -7.27 -11.23 0.38
N ALA A 80 -6.38 -10.25 0.59
CA ALA A 80 -5.05 -10.50 1.17
C ALA A 80 -4.96 -10.16 2.66
N ARG A 81 -5.86 -9.29 3.16
CA ARG A 81 -5.78 -8.74 4.52
C ARG A 81 -5.78 -9.80 5.62
N ASP A 82 -6.58 -10.85 5.49
CA ASP A 82 -6.68 -11.88 6.53
C ASP A 82 -5.36 -12.64 6.65
N VAL A 83 -4.77 -13.07 5.53
CA VAL A 83 -3.45 -13.73 5.48
C VAL A 83 -2.35 -12.81 6.03
N LEU A 84 -2.39 -11.53 5.66
CA LEU A 84 -1.41 -10.55 6.14
C LEU A 84 -1.54 -10.29 7.63
N ALA A 85 -2.75 -10.18 8.18
CA ALA A 85 -2.97 -9.99 9.61
C ALA A 85 -2.51 -11.19 10.42
N GLU A 86 -2.75 -12.40 9.92
CA GLU A 86 -2.36 -13.63 10.60
C GLU A 86 -0.84 -13.80 10.67
N ARG A 87 -0.12 -13.35 9.63
CA ARG A 87 1.32 -13.61 9.48
C ARG A 87 2.23 -12.43 9.85
N ALA A 88 1.72 -11.21 9.92
CA ALA A 88 2.52 -10.04 10.24
C ALA A 88 2.90 -9.99 11.73
N ASP A 89 4.15 -9.61 12.01
CA ASP A 89 4.60 -9.30 13.37
C ASP A 89 4.28 -7.86 13.76
N LEU A 90 4.22 -6.96 12.75
CA LEU A 90 4.02 -5.53 12.95
C LEU A 90 3.19 -4.92 11.84
N LEU A 91 2.18 -4.13 12.22
CA LEU A 91 1.47 -3.23 11.33
C LEU A 91 1.88 -1.78 11.63
N VAL A 92 2.47 -1.12 10.64
CA VAL A 92 2.84 0.30 10.70
C VAL A 92 1.74 1.11 10.01
N TRP A 93 1.07 1.97 10.78
CA TRP A 93 0.01 2.82 10.25
C TRP A 93 0.52 4.24 10.00
N LEU A 94 0.57 4.64 8.73
CA LEU A 94 0.97 5.98 8.32
C LEU A 94 -0.25 6.92 8.27
N ASP A 95 -0.51 7.59 9.38
CA ASP A 95 -1.57 8.60 9.50
C ASP A 95 -1.03 10.03 9.33
N LEU A 96 -0.94 10.48 8.08
CA LEU A 96 -0.51 11.85 7.76
C LEU A 96 -1.72 12.76 7.53
N PRO A 97 -1.66 14.05 7.95
CA PRO A 97 -2.72 15.02 7.68
C PRO A 97 -3.01 15.14 6.18
N TYR A 98 -4.14 14.57 5.76
CA TYR A 98 -4.45 14.35 4.34
C TYR A 98 -4.43 15.65 3.51
N ALA A 99 -5.08 16.70 4.02
CA ALA A 99 -5.24 17.96 3.30
C ALA A 99 -3.92 18.72 3.10
N ARG A 100 -3.00 18.65 4.06
CA ARG A 100 -1.76 19.43 4.05
C ARG A 100 -0.57 18.66 3.48
N VAL A 101 -0.55 17.34 3.64
CA VAL A 101 0.62 16.52 3.32
C VAL A 101 0.35 15.57 2.17
N THR A 102 -0.71 14.76 2.26
CA THR A 102 -0.99 13.71 1.27
C THR A 102 -1.48 14.29 -0.06
N PHE A 103 -2.45 15.19 -0.02
CA PHE A 103 -3.09 15.77 -1.20
C PHE A 103 -2.10 16.48 -2.16
N PRO A 104 -1.23 17.42 -1.71
CA PRO A 104 -0.28 18.06 -2.61
C PRO A 104 0.79 17.11 -3.16
N ARG A 105 1.17 16.06 -2.42
CA ARG A 105 2.12 15.03 -2.89
C ARG A 105 1.50 14.18 -4.02
N VAL A 106 0.25 13.76 -3.86
CA VAL A 106 -0.50 13.03 -4.89
C VAL A 106 -0.68 13.89 -6.14
N LEU A 107 -1.05 15.15 -5.96
CA LEU A 107 -1.27 16.09 -7.06
C LEU A 107 0.03 16.29 -7.87
N ARG A 108 1.15 16.58 -7.20
CA ARG A 108 2.47 16.75 -7.83
C ARG A 108 2.93 15.50 -8.57
N ARG A 109 2.80 14.32 -7.95
CA ARG A 109 3.20 13.03 -8.55
C ARG A 109 2.35 12.70 -9.78
N THR A 110 1.05 12.95 -9.71
CA THR A 110 0.13 12.78 -10.84
C THR A 110 0.53 13.68 -12.00
N LEU A 111 0.84 14.97 -11.73
CA LEU A 111 1.28 15.91 -12.76
C LEU A 111 2.60 15.47 -13.40
N SER A 112 3.61 15.13 -12.60
CA SER A 112 4.93 14.68 -13.08
C SER A 112 4.84 13.41 -13.93
N ARG A 113 4.05 12.41 -13.53
CA ARG A 113 3.87 11.17 -14.30
C ARG A 113 3.16 11.40 -15.64
N ARG A 114 2.19 12.32 -15.65
CA ARG A 114 1.49 12.73 -16.88
C ARG A 114 2.41 13.43 -17.87
N LEU A 115 3.39 14.17 -17.36
CA LEU A 115 4.46 14.81 -18.15
C LEU A 115 5.49 13.79 -18.69
N HIS A 116 5.80 12.72 -17.93
CA HIS A 116 6.88 11.78 -18.27
C HIS A 116 6.47 10.45 -18.93
N ARG A 117 5.16 10.15 -19.13
CA ARG A 117 4.67 8.93 -19.82
C ARG A 117 5.36 7.63 -19.36
N THR A 118 5.54 7.47 -18.05
CA THR A 118 6.27 6.34 -17.47
C THR A 118 5.51 5.03 -17.69
N ARG A 119 6.17 4.00 -18.27
CA ARG A 119 5.66 2.63 -18.35
C ARG A 119 5.84 1.94 -16.99
N LEU A 120 4.81 1.26 -16.48
CA LEU A 120 4.84 0.58 -15.19
C LEU A 120 4.16 -0.80 -15.30
N TRP A 121 4.88 -1.82 -14.82
CA TRP A 121 4.51 -3.24 -14.68
C TRP A 121 3.89 -3.94 -15.91
N ASN A 122 4.53 -5.03 -16.35
CA ASN A 122 4.06 -5.91 -17.44
C ASN A 122 3.71 -5.19 -18.77
N GLY A 123 4.42 -4.11 -19.11
CA GLY A 123 4.23 -3.39 -20.38
C GLY A 123 2.98 -2.52 -20.44
N ASN A 124 2.21 -2.42 -19.35
CA ASN A 124 1.06 -1.54 -19.27
C ASN A 124 1.50 -0.06 -19.31
N GLN A 125 0.77 0.74 -20.09
CA GLN A 125 0.77 2.20 -19.94
C GLN A 125 -0.18 2.53 -18.79
N GLU A 126 0.21 3.42 -17.87
CA GLU A 126 -0.67 3.83 -16.75
C GLU A 126 -2.06 4.20 -17.28
N PRO A 127 -3.15 3.49 -16.91
CA PRO A 127 -4.44 4.10 -16.81
C PRO A 127 -4.21 5.23 -15.82
N PRO A 128 -4.74 6.41 -16.14
CA PRO A 128 -4.66 7.49 -15.20
C PRO A 128 -5.23 6.97 -13.87
N LEU A 129 -4.62 7.36 -12.75
CA LEU A 129 -5.23 7.24 -11.41
C LEU A 129 -6.67 7.80 -11.38
N ARG A 130 -7.14 8.42 -12.46
CA ARG A 130 -8.55 8.54 -12.83
C ARG A 130 -9.36 7.27 -12.58
N THR A 131 -8.96 6.01 -12.81
CA THR A 131 -9.87 4.88 -12.46
C THR A 131 -10.11 4.76 -10.94
N PHE A 132 -9.21 5.31 -10.11
CA PHE A 132 -9.40 5.52 -8.66
C PHE A 132 -10.18 6.82 -8.31
N PHE A 133 -10.37 7.73 -9.27
CA PHE A 133 -10.99 9.06 -9.13
C PHE A 133 -12.22 9.30 -10.05
N THR A 134 -12.58 8.38 -10.95
CA THR A 134 -13.69 8.49 -11.92
C THR A 134 -14.87 7.60 -11.57
N ASP A 135 -14.83 6.89 -10.44
CA ASP A 135 -16.05 6.43 -9.78
C ASP A 135 -16.49 7.53 -8.80
N PRO A 136 -17.46 8.39 -9.17
CA PRO A 136 -17.83 9.57 -8.39
C PRO A 136 -18.54 9.21 -7.08
N GLU A 137 -18.93 7.95 -6.87
CA GLU A 137 -19.81 7.57 -5.75
C GLU A 137 -19.10 6.95 -4.54
N HIS A 138 -17.88 6.37 -4.64
CA HIS A 138 -17.46 5.43 -3.59
C HIS A 138 -16.25 5.76 -2.70
N ILE A 139 -15.38 6.74 -3.03
CA ILE A 139 -14.17 7.00 -2.21
C ILE A 139 -14.17 8.34 -1.48
N VAL A 140 -14.66 9.41 -2.09
CA VAL A 140 -14.70 10.73 -1.43
C VAL A 140 -15.76 10.73 -0.33
N ARG A 141 -16.95 10.19 -0.59
CA ARG A 141 -17.99 10.01 0.44
C ARG A 141 -17.60 9.00 1.51
N TRP A 142 -16.98 7.86 1.16
CA TRP A 142 -16.48 6.90 2.15
C TRP A 142 -15.37 7.52 3.02
N SER A 143 -14.43 8.26 2.45
CA SER A 143 -13.38 8.95 3.22
C SER A 143 -13.90 10.07 4.13
N ILE A 144 -15.06 10.66 3.83
CA ILE A 144 -15.75 11.64 4.68
C ILE A 144 -16.61 10.93 5.74
N ALA A 145 -17.27 9.83 5.38
CA ALA A 145 -18.10 9.02 6.29
C ALA A 145 -17.27 8.25 7.33
N SER A 146 -16.07 7.80 6.96
CA SER A 146 -15.16 7.04 7.84
C SER A 146 -14.37 7.90 8.82
N ARG A 147 -14.54 9.24 8.81
CA ARG A 147 -13.86 10.17 9.74
C ARG A 147 -14.21 9.96 11.22
N ARG A 148 -15.24 9.17 11.52
CA ARG A 148 -15.70 8.85 12.89
C ARG A 148 -15.63 7.36 13.24
N LEU A 149 -15.09 6.53 12.34
CA LEU A 149 -15.09 5.06 12.52
C LEU A 149 -13.77 4.51 13.09
N TYR A 150 -12.79 5.36 13.34
CA TYR A 150 -11.57 4.99 14.05
C TYR A 150 -11.41 5.98 15.22
N PRO A 151 -11.58 5.50 16.47
CA PRO A 151 -11.39 6.32 17.67
C PRO A 151 -9.94 6.79 17.83
#